data_AF-A0A3A5JZE1-F1
#
_entry.id   AF-A0A3A5JZE1-F1
#
_cell.length_a   1.000
_cell.length_b   1.000
_cell.length_c   1.000
_cell.angle_alpha   90.00
_cell.angle_beta   90.00
_cell.angle_gamma   90.00
#
_symmetry.space_group_name_H-M   'P 1'
#
loop_
_entity.id
_entity.type
_entity.pdbx_description
1 polymer ?
#
loop_
_entity_poly.entity_id
_entity_poly.type
_entity_poly.pdbx_seq_one_letter_code
_entity_poly.pdbx_strand_id
1 'polypeptide(L)'
;MTREISLDHLDRQLERLLSKVDTLLHRLVVKNDPPPSSKSSEQPQQQKLATIDYFIKDMLGYKSRVSYYNHINEPGWPQRVYLAGRKPMLVYDECLAYQRRLMAERDPPPPDKKPELPDGKQRHVGRPAKVPPCS
;
A
#
# COMPACT_ATOMS: atom_id res chain seq x y z
N MET A 1 6.83 15.85 -67.12
CA MET A 1 7.78 16.62 -66.28
C MET A 1 8.05 15.81 -65.03
N THR A 2 9.10 15.00 -65.05
CA THR A 2 9.55 14.15 -63.92
C THR A 2 10.15 15.05 -62.85
N ARG A 3 9.62 15.01 -61.63
CA ARG A 3 10.19 15.73 -60.49
C ARG A 3 11.45 14.98 -60.05
N GLU A 4 12.62 15.45 -60.49
CA GLU A 4 13.89 14.91 -60.06
C GLU A 4 14.09 15.26 -58.59
N ILE A 5 14.05 14.25 -57.73
CA ILE A 5 14.34 14.41 -56.31
C ILE A 5 15.86 14.51 -56.20
N SER A 6 16.37 15.69 -55.85
CA SER A 6 17.80 15.89 -55.62
C SER A 6 18.30 14.99 -54.49
N LEU A 7 19.48 14.40 -54.65
CA LEU A 7 20.15 13.59 -53.63
C LEU A 7 20.28 14.36 -52.29
N ASP A 8 20.56 15.66 -52.35
CA ASP A 8 20.63 16.53 -51.16
C ASP A 8 19.31 16.57 -50.37
N HIS A 9 18.18 16.42 -51.07
CA HIS A 9 16.87 16.40 -50.42
C HIS A 9 16.66 15.11 -49.63
N LEU A 10 17.12 13.98 -50.18
CA LEU A 10 17.05 12.68 -49.51
C LEU A 10 17.98 12.63 -48.30
N ASP A 11 19.20 13.16 -48.42
CA ASP A 11 20.15 13.23 -47.29
C ASP A 11 19.60 14.08 -46.15
N ARG A 12 19.04 15.25 -46.43
CA ARG A 12 18.39 16.09 -45.41
C ARG A 12 17.18 15.41 -44.76
N GLN A 13 16.44 14.60 -45.51
CA GLN A 13 15.34 13.82 -44.94
C GLN A 13 15.86 12.67 -44.06
N LEU A 14 16.94 12.02 -44.47
CA LEU A 14 17.59 10.96 -43.71
C LEU A 14 18.18 11.50 -42.40
N GLU A 15 18.90 12.62 -42.44
CA GLU A 15 19.43 13.28 -41.24
C GLU A 15 18.32 13.66 -40.26
N ARG A 16 17.20 14.21 -40.76
CA ARG A 16 16.03 14.52 -39.93
C ARG A 16 15.40 13.28 -39.31
N LEU A 17 15.39 12.16 -40.03
CA LEU A 17 14.87 10.90 -39.54
C LEU A 17 15.78 10.33 -38.44
N LEU A 18 17.09 10.31 -38.68
CA LEU A 18 18.10 9.83 -37.74
C LEU A 18 18.08 10.66 -36.44
N SER A 19 17.95 11.99 -36.53
CA SER A 19 17.80 12.86 -35.36
C SER A 19 16.53 12.56 -34.54
N LYS A 20 15.42 12.24 -35.21
CA LYS A 20 14.18 11.83 -34.51
C LYS A 20 14.33 10.46 -33.83
N VAL A 21 15.02 9.52 -34.47
CA VAL A 21 15.30 8.21 -33.86
C VAL A 21 16.21 8.37 -32.65
N ASP A 22 17.26 9.19 -32.75
CA ASP A 22 18.19 9.47 -31.67
C ASP A 22 17.51 10.13 -30.46
N THR A 23 16.64 11.12 -30.69
CA THR A 23 15.85 11.74 -29.60
C THR A 23 14.85 10.77 -28.95
N LEU A 24 14.28 9.84 -29.71
CA LEU A 24 13.43 8.77 -29.16
C LEU A 24 14.23 7.76 -28.36
N LEU A 25 15.41 7.37 -28.84
CA LEU A 25 16.33 6.50 -28.12
C LEU A 25 16.80 7.15 -26.82
N HIS A 26 17.22 8.42 -26.85
CA HIS A 26 17.57 9.17 -25.64
C HIS A 26 16.42 9.22 -24.64
N ARG A 27 15.18 9.43 -25.09
CA ARG A 27 14.01 9.40 -24.20
C ARG A 27 13.74 8.01 -23.60
N LEU A 28 14.04 6.94 -24.32
CA LEU A 28 13.86 5.57 -23.83
C LEU A 28 15.00 5.12 -22.91
N VAL A 29 16.24 5.56 -23.18
CA VAL A 29 17.42 5.34 -22.34
C VAL A 29 17.28 6.08 -21.01
N VAL A 30 16.86 7.36 -21.04
CA VAL A 30 16.54 8.13 -19.81
C VAL A 30 15.40 7.50 -19.00
N LYS A 31 14.52 6.71 -19.64
CA LYS A 31 13.44 5.98 -18.97
C LYS A 31 13.87 4.61 -18.41
N ASN A 32 14.98 4.04 -18.89
CA ASN A 32 15.42 2.69 -18.56
C ASN A 32 16.75 2.60 -17.79
N ASP A 33 17.56 3.66 -17.72
CA ASP A 33 18.76 3.66 -16.88
C ASP A 33 18.45 4.17 -15.46
N PRO A 34 18.71 3.36 -14.41
CA PRO A 34 18.73 3.83 -13.04
C PRO A 34 19.94 4.77 -12.87
N PRO A 35 19.85 5.83 -12.05
CA PRO A 35 20.94 6.78 -11.89
C PRO A 35 22.21 6.08 -11.35
N PRO A 36 23.42 6.49 -11.78
CA PRO A 36 24.66 5.97 -11.23
C PRO A 36 24.71 6.30 -9.75
N SER A 37 24.86 5.26 -8.93
CA SER A 37 25.07 5.36 -7.49
C SER A 37 26.22 6.33 -7.19
N SER A 38 25.85 7.54 -6.81
CA SER A 38 26.68 8.46 -6.05
C SER A 38 25.81 8.97 -4.93
N LYS A 39 25.97 8.32 -3.77
CA LYS A 39 25.65 8.77 -2.41
C LYS A 39 24.51 9.79 -2.29
N SER A 40 23.41 9.34 -1.68
CA SER A 40 22.14 10.07 -1.45
C SER A 40 21.21 10.09 -2.65
N SER A 41 20.46 9.00 -2.83
CA SER A 41 19.29 8.97 -3.71
C SER A 41 18.06 8.63 -2.87
N GLU A 42 17.59 9.62 -2.11
CA GLU A 42 16.15 9.76 -1.87
C GLU A 42 15.52 10.03 -3.24
N GLN A 43 15.25 8.98 -4.02
CA GLN A 43 14.13 9.07 -4.94
C GLN A 43 12.94 9.49 -4.07
N PRO A 44 12.19 10.55 -4.38
CA PRO A 44 10.90 10.71 -3.73
C PRO A 44 10.14 9.44 -4.13
N GLN A 45 9.98 8.51 -3.18
CA GLN A 45 9.08 7.39 -3.36
C GLN A 45 7.80 8.01 -3.90
N GLN A 46 7.43 7.71 -5.14
CA GLN A 46 6.21 8.24 -5.72
C GLN A 46 5.09 7.80 -4.79
N GLN A 47 4.65 8.73 -3.93
CA GLN A 47 3.66 8.44 -2.90
C GLN A 47 2.45 7.91 -3.64
N LYS A 48 2.12 6.64 -3.39
CA LYS A 48 0.92 6.05 -3.97
C LYS A 48 -0.26 6.79 -3.37
N LEU A 49 -1.16 7.27 -4.22
CA LEU A 49 -2.33 8.02 -3.78
C LEU A 49 -3.59 7.19 -3.98
N ALA A 50 -4.49 7.26 -3.00
CA ALA A 50 -5.81 6.65 -3.05
C ALA A 50 -6.89 7.74 -3.08
N THR A 51 -8.04 7.42 -3.67
CA THR A 51 -9.22 8.26 -3.54
C THR A 51 -9.87 8.02 -2.18
N ILE A 52 -10.56 9.04 -1.66
CA ILE A 52 -11.32 8.92 -0.39
C ILE A 52 -12.38 7.81 -0.51
N ASP A 53 -13.05 7.71 -1.66
CA ASP A 53 -14.07 6.68 -1.88
C ASP A 53 -13.49 5.26 -1.79
N TYR A 54 -12.29 5.04 -2.36
CA TYR A 54 -11.61 3.75 -2.29
C TYR A 54 -11.22 3.39 -0.85
N PHE A 55 -10.62 4.33 -0.11
CA PHE A 55 -10.25 4.09 1.29
C PHE A 55 -11.47 3.73 2.16
N ILE A 56 -12.56 4.50 2.04
CA ILE A 56 -13.73 4.33 2.89
C ILE A 56 -14.52 3.08 2.55
N LYS A 57 -14.78 2.83 1.27
CA LYS A 57 -15.64 1.72 0.83
C LYS A 57 -14.87 0.41 0.73
N ASP A 58 -13.72 0.43 0.06
CA ASP A 58 -12.99 -0.80 -0.28
C ASP A 58 -12.05 -1.23 0.86
N MET A 59 -11.37 -0.29 1.55
CA MET A 59 -10.44 -0.67 2.63
C MET A 59 -11.12 -0.80 4.00
N LEU A 60 -11.98 0.15 4.38
CA LEU A 60 -12.63 0.16 5.69
C LEU A 60 -14.05 -0.46 5.69
N GLY A 61 -14.68 -0.62 4.52
CA GLY A 61 -16.01 -1.23 4.42
C GLY A 61 -17.18 -0.33 4.87
N TYR A 62 -16.97 0.99 4.96
CA TYR A 62 -18.05 1.92 5.29
C TYR A 62 -19.00 2.16 4.12
N LYS A 63 -20.27 2.41 4.43
CA LYS A 63 -21.33 2.62 3.42
C LYS A 63 -21.26 3.98 2.72
N SER A 64 -20.72 5.00 3.39
CA SER A 64 -20.77 6.39 2.92
C SER A 64 -19.45 7.11 3.07
N ARG A 65 -19.13 7.93 2.07
CA ARG A 65 -18.00 8.86 2.10
C ARG A 65 -18.10 9.90 3.22
N VAL A 66 -19.31 10.21 3.69
CA VAL A 66 -19.53 11.13 4.83
C VAL A 66 -18.76 10.66 6.06
N SER A 67 -18.62 9.34 6.24
CA SER A 67 -17.82 8.75 7.32
C SER A 67 -16.38 9.27 7.32
N TYR A 68 -15.78 9.59 6.17
CA TYR A 68 -14.44 10.19 6.15
C TYR A 68 -14.39 11.53 6.89
N TYR A 69 -15.34 12.41 6.63
CA TYR A 69 -15.32 13.77 7.18
C TYR A 69 -15.63 13.80 8.67
N ASN A 70 -16.37 12.82 9.17
CA ASN A 70 -16.67 12.70 10.60
C ASN A 70 -15.43 12.39 11.45
N HIS A 71 -14.40 11.74 10.87
CA HIS A 71 -13.22 11.25 11.59
C HIS A 71 -11.95 12.05 11.24
N ILE A 72 -12.07 13.20 10.56
CA ILE A 72 -10.92 13.97 10.08
C ILE A 72 -9.98 14.45 11.20
N ASN A 73 -10.51 14.59 12.43
CA ASN A 73 -9.77 15.01 13.61
C ASN A 73 -9.25 13.82 14.43
N GLU A 74 -9.48 12.58 14.00
CA GLU A 74 -9.03 11.41 14.75
C GLU A 74 -7.51 11.18 14.61
N PRO A 75 -6.84 10.78 15.70
CA PRO A 75 -5.40 10.60 15.69
C PRO A 75 -4.99 9.40 14.84
N GLY A 76 -4.24 9.68 13.77
CA GLY A 76 -3.78 8.69 12.78
C GLY A 76 -4.73 8.49 11.60
N TRP A 77 -5.80 9.29 11.50
CA TRP A 77 -6.69 9.27 10.34
C TRP A 77 -5.98 9.84 9.11
N PRO A 78 -6.03 9.18 7.93
CA PRO A 78 -5.34 9.63 6.74
C PRO A 78 -5.77 11.03 6.29
N GLN A 79 -4.79 11.91 6.04
CA GLN A 79 -5.06 13.32 5.72
C GLN A 79 -5.16 13.58 4.21
N ARG A 80 -5.88 14.66 3.87
CA ARG A 80 -6.09 15.05 2.46
C ARG A 80 -4.85 15.72 1.90
N VAL A 81 -4.38 15.23 0.75
CA VAL A 81 -3.34 15.83 -0.06
C VAL A 81 -3.97 16.44 -1.31
N TYR A 82 -3.62 17.70 -1.58
CA TYR A 82 -4.07 18.44 -2.76
C TYR A 82 -2.93 18.50 -3.77
N LEU A 83 -3.00 17.65 -4.79
CA LEU A 83 -2.15 17.81 -5.97
C LEU A 83 -2.68 18.97 -6.80
N ALA A 84 -1.84 19.92 -7.18
CA ALA A 84 -2.15 21.14 -7.95
C ALA A 84 -3.47 21.09 -8.77
N GLY A 85 -4.56 21.62 -8.17
CA GLY A 85 -5.87 21.75 -8.81
C GLY A 85 -6.70 20.46 -8.99
N ARG A 86 -6.26 19.33 -8.44
CA ARG A 86 -6.95 18.03 -8.52
C ARG A 86 -7.80 17.76 -7.29
N LYS A 87 -8.67 16.76 -7.41
CA LYS A 87 -9.51 16.24 -6.33
C LYS A 87 -8.64 15.87 -5.11
N PRO A 88 -9.14 16.08 -3.87
CA PRO A 88 -8.41 15.67 -2.68
C PRO A 88 -8.20 14.15 -2.70
N MET A 89 -6.95 13.75 -2.50
CA MET A 89 -6.53 12.35 -2.42
C MET A 89 -5.93 12.05 -1.04
N LEU A 90 -5.72 10.79 -0.74
CA LEU A 90 -5.08 10.31 0.49
C LEU A 90 -3.78 9.61 0.13
N VAL A 91 -2.81 9.66 1.04
CA VAL A 91 -1.59 8.85 0.91
C VAL A 91 -1.95 7.40 1.21
N TYR A 92 -1.71 6.51 0.24
CA TYR A 92 -2.09 5.10 0.34
C TYR A 92 -1.44 4.39 1.54
N ASP A 93 -0.20 4.73 1.84
CA ASP A 93 0.53 4.14 2.96
C ASP A 93 -0.07 4.55 4.31
N GLU A 94 -0.57 5.78 4.45
CA GLU A 94 -1.33 6.22 5.64
C GLU A 94 -2.64 5.43 5.78
N CYS A 95 -3.35 5.23 4.66
CA CYS A 95 -4.56 4.41 4.63
C CYS A 95 -4.31 2.97 5.09
N LEU A 96 -3.23 2.35 4.62
CA LEU A 96 -2.84 1.00 5.01
C LEU A 96 -2.41 0.93 6.47
N ALA A 97 -1.64 1.90 6.96
CA ALA A 97 -1.23 1.97 8.35
C ALA A 97 -2.44 2.05 9.29
N TYR A 98 -3.43 2.87 8.93
CA TYR A 98 -4.66 3.00 9.70
C TYR A 98 -5.47 1.69 9.71
N GLN A 99 -5.64 1.05 8.53
CA GLN A 99 -6.36 -0.22 8.43
C GLN A 99 -5.68 -1.32 9.27
N ARG A 100 -4.34 -1.42 9.23
CA ARG A 100 -3.58 -2.39 10.04
C ARG A 100 -3.76 -2.15 11.53
N ARG A 101 -3.77 -0.89 11.96
CA ARG A 101 -4.03 -0.53 13.36
C ARG A 101 -5.44 -0.96 13.80
N LEU A 102 -6.46 -0.72 12.99
CA LEU A 102 -7.83 -1.18 13.26
C LEU A 102 -7.92 -2.71 13.34
N MET A 103 -7.22 -3.43 12.46
CA MET A 103 -7.18 -4.89 12.50
C MET A 103 -6.47 -5.41 13.76
N ALA A 104 -5.34 -4.80 14.16
CA ALA A 104 -4.62 -5.16 15.37
C ALA A 104 -5.43 -4.92 16.66
N GLU A 105 -6.33 -3.94 16.66
CA GLU A 105 -7.24 -3.70 17.78
C GLU A 105 -8.41 -4.71 17.82
N ARG A 106 -8.86 -5.16 16.64
CA ARG A 106 -9.92 -6.18 16.51
C ARG A 106 -9.46 -7.58 16.84
N ASP A 107 -8.27 -7.95 16.37
CA ASP A 107 -7.63 -9.24 16.63
C ASP A 107 -6.44 -8.99 17.56
N PRO A 108 -6.65 -8.90 18.88
CA PRO A 108 -5.52 -8.91 19.80
C PRO A 108 -4.69 -10.17 19.50
N PRO A 109 -3.35 -10.09 19.48
CA PRO A 109 -2.52 -11.27 19.30
C PRO A 109 -2.97 -12.31 20.33
N PRO A 110 -3.10 -13.60 19.93
CA PRO A 110 -3.50 -14.65 20.85
C PRO A 110 -2.59 -14.52 22.07
N PRO A 111 -3.15 -14.44 23.29
CA PRO A 111 -2.37 -14.14 24.49
C PRO A 111 -1.19 -15.11 24.53
N ASP A 112 0.02 -14.57 24.51
CA ASP A 112 1.25 -15.33 24.61
C ASP A 112 1.08 -16.34 25.75
N LYS A 113 1.11 -17.62 25.37
CA LYS A 113 1.08 -18.83 26.19
C LYS A 113 0.70 -18.59 27.66
N LYS A 114 -0.53 -18.99 28.02
CA LYS A 114 -0.89 -19.29 29.42
C LYS A 114 0.31 -19.96 30.11
N PRO A 115 0.74 -19.49 31.30
CA PRO A 115 1.80 -20.18 32.04
C PRO A 115 1.41 -21.65 32.14
N GLU A 116 2.32 -22.55 31.74
CA GLU A 116 2.14 -23.99 31.87
C GLU A 116 1.67 -24.28 33.29
N LEU A 117 0.49 -24.91 33.39
CA LEU A 117 0.01 -25.42 34.66
C LEU A 117 1.09 -26.36 35.20
N PRO A 118 1.54 -26.19 36.46
CA PRO A 118 2.51 -27.11 37.03
C PRO A 118 1.93 -28.52 36.98
N ASP A 119 2.72 -29.40 36.37
CA ASP A 119 2.45 -30.81 36.20
C ASP A 119 2.06 -31.45 37.55
N GLY A 120 0.99 -32.23 37.54
CA GLY A 120 0.70 -33.18 38.62
C GLY A 120 0.05 -32.62 39.88
N LYS A 121 -1.29 -32.53 39.87
CA LYS A 121 -2.09 -32.95 41.03
C LYS A 121 -3.46 -33.42 40.57
N GLN A 122 -3.63 -34.74 40.58
CA GLN A 122 -4.89 -35.41 40.29
C GLN A 122 -6.02 -34.81 41.13
N ARG A 123 -7.11 -34.42 40.47
CA ARG A 123 -8.36 -34.11 41.15
C ARG A 123 -8.92 -35.41 41.70
N HIS A 124 -8.83 -35.63 43.01
CA HIS A 124 -9.55 -36.72 43.66
C HIS A 124 -11.04 -36.33 43.67
N VAL A 125 -11.77 -36.76 42.65
CA VAL A 125 -13.23 -36.58 42.59
C VAL A 125 -13.83 -37.41 43.73
N GLY A 126 -14.44 -36.70 44.69
CA GLY A 126 -15.10 -37.30 45.84
C GLY A 126 -16.22 -38.24 45.39
N ARG A 127 -15.94 -39.54 45.43
CA ARG A 127 -16.97 -40.58 45.47
C ARG A 127 -17.21 -40.85 46.96
N PRO A 128 -18.41 -40.61 47.51
CA PRO A 128 -18.70 -41.04 48.87
C PRO A 128 -18.57 -42.56 48.93
N ALA A 129 -17.80 -43.07 49.89
CA ALA A 129 -17.70 -44.49 50.15
C ALA A 129 -19.09 -45.02 50.58
N LYS A 130 -19.54 -46.09 49.92
CA LYS A 130 -20.81 -46.77 50.20
C LYS A 130 -20.72 -47.39 51.60
N VAL A 131 -21.52 -46.89 52.53
CA VAL A 131 -21.61 -47.40 53.92
C VAL A 131 -22.50 -48.66 53.92
N PRO A 132 -22.13 -49.75 54.62
CA PRO A 132 -23.03 -50.91 54.76
C PRO A 132 -24.21 -50.58 55.69
N PRO A 133 -25.37 -51.23 55.53
CA PRO A 133 -26.52 -51.02 56.41
C PRO A 133 -26.23 -51.62 57.79
N CYS A 134 -26.45 -50.84 58.86
CA CYS A 134 -26.60 -51.38 60.19
C CYS A 134 -27.94 -52.12 60.31
N SER A 135 -27.89 -53.23 61.04
CA SER A 135 -28.98 -54.16 61.37
C SER A 135 -30.20 -53.50 61.98
#